data_AF-A0A3A8YRG4-F1
#
_entry.id   AF-A0A3A8YRG4-F1
#
_cell.length_a   1.000
_cell.length_b   1.000
_cell.length_c   1.000
_cell.angle_alpha   90.00
_cell.angle_beta   90.00
_cell.angle_gamma   90.00
#
_symmetry.space_group_name_H-M   'P 1'
#
loop_
_entity.id
_entity.type
_entity.pdbx_description
1 polymer ?
#
loop_
_entity_poly.entity_id
_entity_poly.type
_entity_poly.pdbx_seq_one_letter_code
_entity_poly.pdbx_strand_id
1 'polypeptide(L)'
;MDGLYNIPLKFKGGVYGLSECEGSQEQCLILKYREGGEILAYEIPDYGYGKYITLYGIPRDALENTLQAFYSEEGNLKKITADINGKEMLLYIHYESAEDAKNEIEKFAAENADAMVEGICQCKETISRLFIEYFDDGEYIDIHVKLGTKDMRAELEKKYPDYEDIADSCGDYGSDIITGDNDKLKVYLLCADEDEMDYLHLAVNTTLTKIKQEAVEKLNRADDFKIICVEYD
;
A
#
# COMPACT_ATOMS: atom_id res chain seq x y z
N MET A 1 -10.69 27.63 11.65
CA MET A 1 -9.49 26.77 11.48
C MET A 1 -10.02 25.53 10.82
N ASP A 2 -10.35 25.63 9.55
CA ASP A 2 -11.23 24.67 8.92
C ASP A 2 -10.38 23.50 8.43
N GLY A 3 -10.75 22.27 8.78
CA GLY A 3 -10.04 21.05 8.33
C GLY A 3 -8.91 20.60 9.23
N LEU A 4 -8.99 20.92 10.52
CA LEU A 4 -8.20 20.26 11.56
C LEU A 4 -9.14 19.38 12.38
N TYR A 5 -8.86 18.08 12.42
CA TYR A 5 -9.63 17.12 13.19
C TYR A 5 -8.72 16.46 14.21
N ASN A 6 -9.11 16.55 15.47
CA ASN A 6 -8.36 15.99 16.59
C ASN A 6 -8.98 14.66 16.97
N ILE A 7 -8.24 13.58 16.77
CA ILE A 7 -8.64 12.25 17.21
C ILE A 7 -7.81 11.90 18.45
N PRO A 8 -8.42 11.77 19.63
CA PRO A 8 -7.69 11.44 20.86
C PRO A 8 -6.92 10.13 20.71
N LEU A 9 -5.68 10.06 21.19
CA LEU A 9 -4.94 8.79 21.24
C LEU A 9 -5.49 7.87 22.36
N LYS A 10 -6.14 8.47 23.35
CA LYS A 10 -6.80 7.81 24.47
C LYS A 10 -8.26 8.24 24.55
N PHE A 11 -9.18 7.27 24.55
CA PHE A 11 -10.61 7.49 24.69
C PHE A 11 -11.29 6.34 25.41
N LYS A 12 -12.62 6.31 25.47
CA LYS A 12 -13.35 5.12 25.91
C LYS A 12 -13.22 4.03 24.84
N GLY A 13 -13.11 2.76 25.23
CA GLY A 13 -13.12 1.65 24.29
C GLY A 13 -14.42 1.56 23.49
N GLY A 14 -14.29 1.31 22.18
CA GLY A 14 -15.41 1.31 21.23
C GLY A 14 -15.05 1.88 19.87
N VAL A 15 -16.07 2.15 19.05
CA VAL A 15 -15.94 2.77 17.73
C VAL A 15 -16.73 4.07 17.73
N TYR A 16 -16.11 5.15 17.27
CA TYR A 16 -16.67 6.50 17.36
C TYR A 16 -16.49 7.24 16.05
N GLY A 17 -17.52 8.01 15.67
CA GLY A 17 -17.44 8.97 14.59
C GLY A 17 -16.66 10.22 15.00
N LEU A 18 -16.29 11.03 14.01
CA LEU A 18 -15.54 12.27 14.22
C LEU A 18 -16.16 13.19 15.29
N SER A 19 -17.47 13.46 15.19
CA SER A 19 -18.18 14.35 16.14
C SER A 19 -18.22 13.83 17.59
N GLU A 20 -18.04 12.53 17.79
CA GLU A 20 -18.04 11.90 19.12
C GLU A 20 -16.67 11.97 19.79
N CYS A 21 -15.61 12.17 18.99
CA CYS A 21 -14.23 12.33 19.45
C CYS A 21 -13.90 13.77 19.87
N GLU A 22 -14.79 14.74 19.61
CA GLU A 22 -14.56 16.15 19.94
C GLU A 22 -14.59 16.40 21.45
N GLY A 23 -13.48 16.89 22.02
CA GLY A 23 -13.48 17.53 23.36
C GLY A 23 -12.48 17.03 24.42
N SER A 24 -11.48 16.19 24.11
CA SER A 24 -10.55 15.62 25.12
C SER A 24 -9.04 15.75 24.79
N GLN A 25 -8.37 16.51 25.67
CA GLN A 25 -6.99 16.60 26.19
C GLN A 25 -5.71 16.06 25.48
N GLU A 26 -4.70 16.95 25.52
CA GLU A 26 -3.21 16.85 25.46
C GLU A 26 -2.53 15.99 24.38
N GLN A 27 -3.04 14.80 24.03
CA GLN A 27 -2.42 13.91 23.04
C GLN A 27 -3.45 13.43 22.02
N CYS A 28 -3.33 13.94 20.80
CA CYS A 28 -4.22 13.64 19.68
C CYS A 28 -3.42 13.37 18.41
N LEU A 29 -3.95 12.50 17.56
CA LEU A 29 -3.62 12.52 16.14
C LEU A 29 -4.34 13.71 15.51
N ILE A 30 -3.58 14.60 14.86
CA ILE A 30 -4.13 15.81 14.24
C ILE A 30 -4.18 15.59 12.73
N LEU A 31 -5.38 15.27 12.23
CA LEU A 31 -5.63 15.16 10.80
C LEU A 31 -5.83 16.57 10.23
N LYS A 32 -5.03 16.94 9.24
CA LYS A 32 -5.03 18.28 8.65
C LYS A 32 -5.22 18.21 7.14
N TYR A 33 -6.24 18.91 6.64
CA TYR A 33 -6.34 19.16 5.20
C TYR A 33 -5.30 20.18 4.73
N ARG A 34 -4.59 19.88 3.64
CA ARG A 34 -3.78 20.87 2.91
C ARG A 34 -4.67 21.77 2.04
N GLU A 35 -4.11 22.86 1.55
CA GLU A 35 -4.79 23.74 0.59
C GLU A 35 -5.20 22.93 -0.65
N GLY A 36 -6.48 23.00 -1.04
CA GLY A 36 -7.05 22.18 -2.12
C GLY A 36 -8.09 21.15 -1.68
N GLY A 37 -8.21 20.86 -0.38
CA GLY A 37 -9.40 20.23 0.22
C GLY A 37 -9.55 18.71 0.11
N GLU A 38 -8.67 18.03 -0.64
CA GLU A 38 -8.69 16.55 -0.80
C GLU A 38 -7.39 15.86 -0.37
N ILE A 39 -6.47 16.60 0.24
CA ILE A 39 -5.18 16.09 0.71
C ILE A 39 -5.17 16.13 2.23
N LEU A 40 -5.17 14.95 2.87
CA LEU A 40 -5.15 14.79 4.31
C LEU A 40 -3.72 14.47 4.76
N ALA A 41 -3.19 15.18 5.74
CA ALA A 41 -1.86 14.91 6.28
C ALA A 41 -1.86 14.92 7.80
N TYR A 42 -0.99 14.11 8.40
CA TYR A 42 -0.81 14.06 9.85
C TYR A 42 0.60 13.59 10.21
N GLU A 43 1.06 13.97 11.40
CA GLU A 43 2.27 13.44 12.02
C GLU A 43 1.92 12.18 12.82
N ILE A 44 2.78 11.16 12.73
CA ILE A 44 2.57 9.91 13.45
C ILE A 44 2.96 10.10 14.94
N PRO A 45 2.08 9.81 15.90
CA PRO A 45 2.27 10.26 17.29
C PRO A 45 3.43 9.62 18.07
N ASP A 46 3.86 8.41 17.70
CA ASP A 46 4.75 7.58 18.52
C ASP A 46 6.24 7.73 18.15
N TYR A 47 6.54 8.33 17.00
CA TYR A 47 7.91 8.54 16.52
C TYR A 47 8.35 9.95 16.86
N GLY A 48 9.17 10.09 17.91
CA GLY A 48 9.53 11.35 18.57
C GLY A 48 10.07 12.50 17.70
N TYR A 49 10.23 12.32 16.39
CA TYR A 49 10.35 13.39 15.39
C TYR A 49 9.79 12.98 14.01
N GLY A 50 8.68 13.59 13.57
CA GLY A 50 8.53 14.07 12.19
C GLY A 50 8.21 13.08 11.07
N LYS A 51 7.73 11.86 11.34
CA LYS A 51 7.15 11.02 10.28
C LYS A 51 5.75 11.54 9.92
N TYR A 52 5.56 11.90 8.65
CA TYR A 52 4.30 12.44 8.15
C TYR A 52 3.69 11.50 7.13
N ILE A 53 2.39 11.27 7.24
CA ILE A 53 1.61 10.61 6.20
C ILE A 53 0.83 11.69 5.46
N THR A 54 0.79 11.56 4.13
CA THR A 54 -0.05 12.37 3.25
C THR A 54 -0.91 11.43 2.42
N LEU A 55 -2.22 11.57 2.50
CA LEU A 55 -3.23 10.79 1.78
C LEU A 55 -3.96 11.70 0.81
N TYR A 56 -4.25 11.18 -0.38
CA TYR A 56 -4.82 11.92 -1.50
C TYR A 56 -6.24 11.46 -1.80
N GLY A 57 -7.03 12.35 -2.41
CA GLY A 57 -8.37 11.99 -2.91
C GLY A 57 -9.39 11.70 -1.80
N ILE A 58 -9.27 12.35 -0.64
CA ILE A 58 -10.20 12.20 0.49
C ILE A 58 -11.09 13.45 0.57
N PRO A 59 -12.33 13.42 0.06
CA PRO A 59 -13.25 14.55 0.18
C PRO A 59 -13.56 14.85 1.65
N ARG A 60 -13.57 16.13 2.02
CA ARG A 60 -13.81 16.55 3.40
C ARG A 60 -15.14 16.05 3.94
N ASP A 61 -16.21 16.21 3.18
CA ASP A 61 -17.56 15.78 3.56
C ASP A 61 -17.64 14.26 3.73
N ALA A 62 -16.97 13.49 2.87
CA ALA A 62 -16.88 12.04 3.03
C ALA A 62 -16.18 11.68 4.35
N LEU A 63 -15.03 12.31 4.64
CA LEU A 63 -14.31 12.09 5.90
C LEU A 63 -15.17 12.44 7.12
N GLU A 64 -15.76 13.64 7.15
CA GLU A 64 -16.54 14.14 8.29
C GLU A 64 -17.75 13.25 8.61
N ASN A 65 -18.36 12.64 7.59
CA ASN A 65 -19.55 11.81 7.74
C ASN A 65 -19.27 10.33 8.02
N THR A 66 -18.09 9.84 7.64
CA THR A 66 -17.83 8.38 7.61
C THR A 66 -16.61 7.94 8.40
N LEU A 67 -15.79 8.87 8.90
CA LEU A 67 -14.63 8.53 9.73
C LEU A 67 -15.07 7.70 10.94
N GLN A 68 -14.35 6.62 11.18
CA GLN A 68 -14.48 5.77 12.35
C GLN A 68 -13.13 5.62 13.04
N ALA A 69 -13.05 6.04 14.30
CA ALA A 69 -11.92 5.82 15.19
C ALA A 69 -12.19 4.59 16.07
N PHE A 70 -11.28 3.63 16.05
CA PHE A 70 -11.40 2.37 16.77
C PHE A 70 -10.49 2.39 17.99
N TYR A 71 -11.05 2.16 19.17
CA TYR A 71 -10.32 2.13 20.43
C TYR A 71 -10.37 0.74 21.08
N SER A 72 -9.25 0.32 21.67
CA SER A 72 -9.16 -0.91 22.47
C SER A 72 -10.03 -0.84 23.72
N GLU A 73 -10.23 -1.95 24.43
CA GLU A 73 -10.98 -1.97 25.69
C GLU A 73 -10.39 -1.01 26.74
N GLU A 74 -9.05 -0.89 26.75
CA GLU A 74 -8.27 0.04 27.59
C GLU A 74 -8.26 1.48 27.07
N GLY A 75 -8.89 1.71 25.92
CA GLY A 75 -9.05 3.04 25.35
C GLY A 75 -7.91 3.52 24.47
N ASN A 76 -7.01 2.65 24.01
CA ASN A 76 -5.95 3.04 23.06
C ASN A 76 -6.51 3.15 21.65
N LEU A 77 -6.20 4.23 20.92
CA LEU A 77 -6.51 4.31 19.49
C LEU A 77 -5.77 3.19 18.74
N LYS A 78 -6.52 2.38 17.98
CA LYS A 78 -6.01 1.23 17.24
C LYS A 78 -5.90 1.49 15.76
N LYS A 79 -6.94 2.10 15.17
CA LYS A 79 -6.95 2.49 13.76
C LYS A 79 -8.00 3.55 13.51
N ILE A 80 -7.87 4.22 12.37
CA ILE A 80 -8.89 5.12 11.83
C ILE A 80 -9.19 4.66 10.41
N THR A 81 -10.47 4.56 10.07
CA THR A 81 -10.93 4.32 8.70
C THR A 81 -11.96 5.37 8.28
N ALA A 82 -12.23 5.47 6.99
CA ALA A 82 -13.35 6.25 6.43
C ALA A 82 -13.91 5.53 5.20
N ASP A 83 -15.18 5.76 4.87
CA ASP A 83 -15.76 5.30 3.60
C ASP A 83 -15.57 6.39 2.54
N ILE A 84 -14.75 6.11 1.55
CA ILE A 84 -14.47 7.01 0.43
C ILE A 84 -14.98 6.32 -0.83
N ASN A 85 -16.05 6.89 -1.41
CA ASN A 85 -16.71 6.38 -2.61
C ASN A 85 -17.18 4.91 -2.48
N GLY A 86 -17.70 4.51 -1.32
CA GLY A 86 -18.21 3.16 -1.06
C GLY A 86 -17.13 2.11 -0.80
N LYS A 87 -15.90 2.56 -0.50
CA LYS A 87 -14.77 1.71 -0.13
C LYS A 87 -14.19 2.18 1.20
N GLU A 88 -13.96 1.24 2.10
CA GLU A 88 -13.22 1.52 3.34
C GLU A 88 -11.77 1.84 3.00
N MET A 89 -11.33 3.05 3.37
CA MET A 89 -9.94 3.49 3.32
C MET A 89 -9.36 3.46 4.74
N LEU A 90 -8.19 2.86 4.89
CA LEU A 90 -7.41 2.94 6.12
C LEU A 90 -6.71 4.29 6.17
N LEU A 91 -6.86 5.02 7.27
CA LEU A 91 -6.26 6.34 7.46
C LEU A 91 -5.16 6.34 8.50
N TYR A 92 -5.15 5.41 9.45
CA TYR A 92 -4.13 5.28 10.49
C TYR A 92 -4.22 3.89 11.11
N ILE A 93 -3.10 3.34 11.57
CA ILE A 93 -3.03 2.12 12.39
C ILE A 93 -1.95 2.30 13.48
N HIS A 94 -2.21 1.78 14.67
CA HIS A 94 -1.26 1.73 15.77
C HIS A 94 -0.86 0.28 16.02
N TYR A 95 0.45 0.03 16.07
CA TYR A 95 1.02 -1.27 16.39
C TYR A 95 1.48 -1.32 17.84
N GLU A 96 1.17 -2.42 18.54
CA GLU A 96 1.61 -2.59 19.93
C GLU A 96 3.11 -2.89 20.04
N SER A 97 3.70 -3.44 18.97
CA SER A 97 5.11 -3.81 18.90
C SER A 97 5.56 -4.01 17.45
N ALA A 98 6.87 -4.12 17.22
CA ALA A 98 7.43 -4.47 15.91
C ALA A 98 6.93 -5.83 15.37
N GLU A 99 6.68 -6.81 16.26
CA GLU A 99 6.14 -8.12 15.88
C GLU A 99 4.65 -8.04 15.50
N ASP A 100 3.89 -7.17 16.17
CA ASP A 100 2.49 -6.88 15.80
C ASP A 100 2.43 -6.24 14.41
N ALA A 101 3.27 -5.21 14.17
CA ALA A 101 3.42 -4.58 12.86
C ALA A 101 3.79 -5.59 11.78
N LYS A 102 4.79 -6.43 12.03
CA LYS A 102 5.22 -7.50 11.12
C LYS A 102 4.05 -8.42 10.74
N ASN A 103 3.32 -8.95 11.72
CA ASN A 103 2.23 -9.88 11.47
C ASN A 103 1.09 -9.24 10.67
N GLU A 104 0.72 -8.01 11.00
CA GLU A 104 -0.32 -7.27 10.30
C GLU A 104 0.10 -6.88 8.86
N ILE A 105 1.37 -6.50 8.65
CA ILE A 105 1.92 -6.17 7.32
C ILE A 105 2.07 -7.43 6.46
N GLU A 106 2.59 -8.53 7.00
CA GLU A 106 2.67 -9.81 6.27
C GLU A 106 1.28 -10.28 5.84
N LYS A 107 0.30 -10.22 6.74
CA LYS A 107 -1.08 -10.59 6.44
C LYS A 107 -1.67 -9.70 5.34
N PHE A 108 -1.54 -8.39 5.48
CA PHE A 108 -2.06 -7.47 4.48
C PHE A 108 -1.35 -7.64 3.12
N ALA A 109 -0.03 -7.78 3.09
CA ALA A 109 0.72 -8.03 1.85
C ALA A 109 0.27 -9.33 1.16
N ALA A 110 -0.04 -10.37 1.93
CA ALA A 110 -0.60 -11.61 1.38
C ALA A 110 -2.00 -11.38 0.76
N GLU A 111 -2.91 -10.73 1.49
CA GLU A 111 -4.26 -10.38 0.97
C GLU A 111 -4.17 -9.47 -0.26
N ASN A 112 -3.22 -8.53 -0.26
CA ASN A 112 -2.98 -7.63 -1.38
C ASN A 112 -2.45 -8.39 -2.61
N ALA A 113 -1.60 -9.38 -2.39
CA ALA A 113 -1.09 -10.26 -3.43
C ALA A 113 -2.17 -11.19 -4.01
N ASP A 114 -3.22 -11.54 -3.26
CA ASP A 114 -4.36 -12.31 -3.81
C ASP A 114 -5.01 -11.55 -4.98
N ALA A 115 -5.24 -10.24 -4.83
CA ALA A 115 -5.78 -9.41 -5.91
C ALA A 115 -4.86 -9.38 -7.14
N MET A 116 -3.54 -9.32 -6.92
CA MET A 116 -2.57 -9.39 -8.01
C MET A 116 -2.56 -10.76 -8.68
N VAL A 117 -2.63 -11.85 -7.90
CA VAL A 117 -2.72 -13.23 -8.41
C VAL A 117 -3.95 -13.39 -9.30
N GLU A 118 -5.11 -12.86 -8.88
CA GLU A 118 -6.32 -12.86 -9.70
C GLU A 118 -6.10 -12.16 -11.05
N GLY A 119 -5.52 -10.94 -11.02
CA GLY A 119 -5.19 -10.20 -12.24
C GLY A 119 -4.23 -10.97 -13.16
N ILE A 120 -3.17 -11.56 -12.60
CA ILE A 120 -2.21 -12.37 -13.36
C ILE A 120 -2.90 -13.58 -14.01
N CYS A 121 -3.77 -14.27 -13.28
CA CYS A 121 -4.47 -15.47 -13.75
C CYS A 121 -5.53 -15.19 -14.84
N GLN A 122 -5.94 -13.93 -15.00
CA GLN A 122 -6.82 -13.52 -16.10
C GLN A 122 -6.09 -13.54 -17.45
N CYS A 123 -4.76 -13.40 -17.47
CA CYS A 123 -3.99 -13.44 -18.70
C CYS A 123 -4.05 -14.81 -19.38
N LYS A 124 -4.29 -14.80 -20.70
CA LYS A 124 -4.37 -16.01 -21.55
C LYS A 124 -3.23 -16.11 -22.57
N GLU A 125 -2.42 -15.07 -22.67
CA GLU A 125 -1.28 -15.02 -23.57
C GLU A 125 -0.10 -15.84 -23.03
N THR A 126 0.88 -16.11 -23.89
CA THR A 126 2.13 -16.75 -23.47
C THR A 126 3.05 -15.71 -22.86
N ILE A 127 3.35 -15.84 -21.57
CA ILE A 127 4.15 -14.89 -20.79
C ILE A 127 5.63 -15.27 -20.81
N SER A 128 6.49 -14.32 -21.17
CA SER A 128 7.95 -14.46 -21.07
C SER A 128 8.54 -13.77 -19.85
N ARG A 129 7.90 -12.71 -19.32
CA ARG A 129 8.37 -12.01 -18.13
C ARG A 129 7.24 -11.72 -17.16
N LEU A 130 7.50 -11.93 -15.88
CA LEU A 130 6.68 -11.42 -14.80
C LEU A 130 7.56 -10.49 -13.98
N PHE A 131 7.26 -9.21 -14.02
CA PHE A 131 7.92 -8.18 -13.24
C PHE A 131 7.12 -7.93 -11.97
N ILE A 132 7.80 -7.86 -10.84
CA ILE A 132 7.28 -7.33 -9.58
C ILE A 132 8.14 -6.11 -9.28
N GLU A 133 7.57 -4.94 -9.47
CA GLU A 133 8.25 -3.67 -9.23
C GLU A 133 7.73 -3.06 -7.94
N TYR A 134 8.62 -2.40 -7.21
CA TYR A 134 8.28 -1.66 -6.00
C TYR A 134 9.03 -0.34 -5.96
N PHE A 135 8.43 0.65 -5.28
CA PHE A 135 8.98 2.00 -5.15
C PHE A 135 8.63 2.56 -3.78
N ASP A 136 9.56 3.36 -3.24
CA ASP A 136 9.37 4.13 -2.00
C ASP A 136 10.26 5.39 -2.01
N ASP A 137 9.64 6.57 -2.06
CA ASP A 137 10.30 7.87 -1.83
C ASP A 137 9.84 8.57 -0.55
N GLY A 138 9.11 7.85 0.31
CA GLY A 138 8.46 8.35 1.52
C GLY A 138 7.13 9.07 1.28
N GLU A 139 6.83 9.49 0.04
CA GLU A 139 5.55 10.09 -0.35
C GLU A 139 4.68 9.13 -1.16
N TYR A 140 5.26 8.33 -2.02
CA TYR A 140 4.61 7.28 -2.79
C TYR A 140 5.26 5.95 -2.44
N ILE A 141 4.41 4.97 -2.14
CA ILE A 141 4.84 3.60 -1.92
C ILE A 141 3.91 2.70 -2.72
N ASP A 142 4.48 1.85 -3.57
CA ASP A 142 3.70 0.86 -4.28
C ASP A 142 4.46 -0.44 -4.51
N ILE A 143 3.67 -1.50 -4.69
CA ILE A 143 4.10 -2.76 -5.25
C ILE A 143 3.14 -3.08 -6.39
N HIS A 144 3.67 -3.42 -7.55
CA HIS A 144 2.85 -3.74 -8.69
C HIS A 144 3.47 -4.85 -9.55
N VAL A 145 2.64 -5.44 -10.40
CA VAL A 145 3.03 -6.49 -11.33
C VAL A 145 2.84 -6.03 -12.75
N LYS A 146 3.83 -6.33 -13.60
CA LYS A 146 3.71 -6.21 -15.05
C LYS A 146 3.99 -7.55 -15.72
N LEU A 147 3.22 -7.86 -16.77
CA LEU A 147 3.39 -9.06 -17.58
C LEU A 147 3.96 -8.70 -18.94
N GLY A 148 5.09 -9.31 -19.29
CA GLY A 148 5.67 -9.26 -20.63
C GLY A 148 5.29 -10.50 -21.42
N THR A 149 4.55 -10.34 -22.51
CA THR A 149 4.20 -11.45 -23.41
C THR A 149 5.37 -11.83 -24.31
N LYS A 150 5.35 -13.06 -24.83
CA LYS A 150 6.35 -13.55 -25.79
C LYS A 150 6.45 -12.65 -27.03
N ASP A 151 5.31 -12.14 -27.50
CA ASP A 151 5.26 -11.29 -28.69
C ASP A 151 5.85 -9.90 -28.39
N MET A 152 5.50 -9.29 -27.25
CA MET A 152 6.12 -8.03 -26.80
C MET A 152 7.64 -8.13 -26.72
N ARG A 153 8.14 -9.23 -26.16
CA ARG A 153 9.58 -9.45 -26.09
C ARG A 153 10.22 -9.58 -27.46
N ALA A 154 9.64 -10.35 -28.37
CA ALA A 154 10.17 -10.51 -29.72
C ALA A 154 10.21 -9.17 -30.49
N GLU A 155 9.23 -8.29 -30.24
CA GLU A 155 9.22 -6.93 -30.78
C GLU A 155 10.35 -6.08 -30.19
N LEU A 156 10.61 -6.17 -28.88
CA LEU A 156 11.71 -5.47 -28.21
C LEU A 156 13.08 -5.91 -28.73
N GLU A 157 13.34 -7.22 -28.78
CA GLU A 157 14.60 -7.77 -29.29
C GLU A 157 14.84 -7.39 -30.76
N LYS A 158 13.77 -7.34 -31.57
CA LYS A 158 13.86 -6.88 -32.96
C LYS A 158 14.17 -5.39 -33.07
N LYS A 159 13.61 -4.57 -32.17
CA LYS A 159 13.79 -3.11 -32.15
C LYS A 159 15.18 -2.73 -31.62
N TYR A 160 15.73 -3.52 -30.71
CA TYR A 160 16.99 -3.29 -30.00
C TYR A 160 17.92 -4.52 -30.06
N PRO A 161 18.40 -4.93 -31.25
CA PRO A 161 19.12 -6.19 -31.43
C PRO A 161 20.50 -6.23 -30.75
N ASP A 162 21.06 -5.07 -30.41
CA ASP A 162 22.39 -4.94 -29.80
C ASP A 162 22.34 -4.93 -28.25
N TYR A 163 21.14 -5.05 -27.65
CA TYR A 163 20.94 -4.99 -26.20
C TYR A 163 20.49 -6.36 -25.67
N GLU A 164 21.44 -7.13 -25.12
CA GLU A 164 21.19 -8.51 -24.67
C GLU A 164 20.11 -8.62 -23.58
N ASP A 165 20.00 -7.63 -22.71
CA ASP A 165 19.08 -7.65 -21.55
C ASP A 165 17.83 -6.76 -21.75
N ILE A 166 17.55 -6.29 -22.96
CA ILE A 166 16.40 -5.39 -23.22
C ILE A 166 15.07 -6.02 -22.77
N ALA A 167 14.95 -7.33 -22.88
CA ALA A 167 13.77 -8.07 -22.48
C ALA A 167 13.59 -8.16 -20.95
N ASP A 168 14.61 -7.85 -20.16
CA ASP A 168 14.60 -7.94 -18.70
C ASP A 168 14.37 -6.57 -18.04
N SER A 169 14.15 -5.51 -18.83
CA SER A 169 13.79 -4.17 -18.38
C SER A 169 12.27 -3.96 -18.47
N CYS A 170 11.60 -3.77 -17.32
CA CYS A 170 10.14 -3.63 -17.26
C CYS A 170 9.62 -2.37 -17.98
N GLY A 171 10.40 -1.28 -17.93
CA GLY A 171 10.06 0.01 -18.54
C GLY A 171 9.94 -0.03 -20.07
N ASP A 172 10.49 -1.07 -20.70
CA ASP A 172 10.39 -1.28 -22.15
C ASP A 172 9.08 -1.98 -22.57
N TYR A 173 8.33 -2.54 -21.62
CA TYR A 173 7.00 -3.12 -21.85
C TYR A 173 5.90 -2.05 -21.71
N GLY A 174 4.68 -2.38 -22.15
CA GLY A 174 3.53 -1.47 -22.07
C GLY A 174 3.20 -0.97 -20.66
N SER A 175 2.27 -0.02 -20.55
CA SER A 175 1.91 0.64 -19.28
C SER A 175 0.90 -0.14 -18.42
N ASP A 176 0.40 -1.28 -18.87
CA ASP A 176 -0.60 -2.05 -18.13
C ASP A 176 0.05 -2.67 -16.90
N ILE A 177 -0.45 -2.29 -15.72
CA ILE A 177 0.02 -2.77 -14.42
C ILE A 177 -1.14 -3.44 -13.66
N ILE A 178 -0.79 -4.43 -12.85
CA ILE A 178 -1.69 -5.11 -11.93
C ILE A 178 -1.26 -4.71 -10.52
N THR A 179 -2.14 -4.01 -9.80
CA THR A 179 -1.87 -3.52 -8.46
C THR A 179 -2.85 -4.11 -7.46
N GLY A 180 -2.46 -4.11 -6.20
CA GLY A 180 -3.38 -4.21 -5.08
C GLY A 180 -3.83 -2.81 -4.62
N ASP A 181 -4.13 -2.70 -3.33
CA ASP A 181 -4.42 -1.47 -2.60
C ASP A 181 -3.13 -0.84 -2.05
N ASN A 182 -2.46 -0.05 -2.88
CA ASN A 182 -1.21 0.63 -2.53
C ASN A 182 -1.42 1.78 -1.53
N ASP A 183 -2.59 2.43 -1.54
CA ASP A 183 -2.91 3.48 -0.57
C ASP A 183 -2.97 2.91 0.85
N LYS A 184 -3.59 1.73 1.01
CA LYS A 184 -3.61 1.02 2.28
C LYS A 184 -2.23 0.46 2.63
N LEU A 185 -1.49 -0.10 1.68
CA LEU A 185 -0.10 -0.55 1.90
C LEU A 185 0.76 0.55 2.50
N LYS A 186 0.70 1.74 1.93
CA LYS A 186 1.43 2.92 2.43
C LYS A 186 1.13 3.21 3.89
N VAL A 187 -0.14 3.16 4.31
CA VAL A 187 -0.50 3.41 5.72
C VAL A 187 0.03 2.33 6.65
N TYR A 188 -0.03 1.07 6.24
CA TYR A 188 0.57 -0.05 6.98
C TYR A 188 2.07 0.15 7.19
N LEU A 189 2.79 0.49 6.12
CA LEU A 189 4.26 0.63 6.17
C LEU A 189 4.69 1.88 6.96
N LEU A 190 4.14 3.04 6.64
CA LEU A 190 4.58 4.30 7.26
C LEU A 190 4.20 4.39 8.75
N CYS A 191 3.14 3.71 9.20
CA CYS A 191 2.79 3.64 10.61
C CYS A 191 3.64 2.64 11.42
N ALA A 192 4.52 1.87 10.77
CA ALA A 192 5.43 0.94 11.44
C ALA A 192 6.81 1.57 11.68
N ASP A 193 7.53 1.03 12.67
CA ASP A 193 8.84 1.57 13.06
C ASP A 193 9.96 0.97 12.20
N GLU A 194 10.33 1.65 11.12
CA GLU A 194 11.42 1.24 10.23
C GLU A 194 12.78 1.03 10.94
N ASP A 195 13.02 1.63 12.11
CA ASP A 195 14.26 1.39 12.87
C ASP A 195 14.33 -0.07 13.40
N GLU A 196 13.19 -0.75 13.51
CA GLU A 196 13.07 -2.13 13.98
C GLU A 196 13.16 -3.15 12.83
N MET A 197 12.63 -2.83 11.64
CA MET A 197 12.59 -3.75 10.50
C MET A 197 12.36 -3.03 9.16
N ASP A 198 12.91 -3.61 8.09
CA ASP A 198 12.57 -3.26 6.71
C ASP A 198 11.22 -3.88 6.29
N TYR A 199 10.14 -3.17 6.61
CA TYR A 199 8.77 -3.62 6.36
C TYR A 199 8.39 -3.61 4.87
N LEU A 200 9.01 -2.76 4.05
CA LEU A 200 8.78 -2.77 2.60
C LEU A 200 9.32 -4.06 2.00
N HIS A 201 10.57 -4.43 2.30
CA HIS A 201 11.14 -5.69 1.83
C HIS A 201 10.34 -6.90 2.35
N LEU A 202 9.78 -6.82 3.56
CA LEU A 202 8.88 -7.84 4.08
C LEU A 202 7.63 -7.99 3.20
N ALA A 203 6.97 -6.88 2.87
CA ALA A 203 5.78 -6.87 2.02
C ALA A 203 6.09 -7.36 0.58
N VAL A 204 7.22 -6.94 0.00
CA VAL A 204 7.69 -7.37 -1.33
C VAL A 204 7.95 -8.87 -1.33
N ASN A 205 8.70 -9.40 -0.35
CA ASN A 205 9.00 -10.83 -0.26
C ASN A 205 7.75 -11.69 -0.06
N THR A 206 6.80 -11.21 0.74
CA THR A 206 5.51 -11.87 0.94
C THR A 206 4.73 -11.93 -0.38
N THR A 207 4.63 -10.79 -1.08
CA THR A 207 3.96 -10.68 -2.38
C THR A 207 4.59 -11.61 -3.42
N LEU A 208 5.91 -11.55 -3.56
CA LEU A 208 6.69 -12.40 -4.47
C LEU A 208 6.46 -13.89 -4.19
N THR A 209 6.49 -14.28 -2.92
CA THR A 209 6.30 -15.68 -2.50
C THR A 209 4.91 -16.16 -2.89
N LYS A 210 3.88 -15.37 -2.61
CA LYS A 210 2.49 -15.73 -2.91
C LYS A 210 2.22 -15.82 -4.41
N ILE A 211 2.70 -14.85 -5.20
CA ILE A 211 2.62 -14.89 -6.67
C ILE A 211 3.30 -16.14 -7.24
N LYS A 212 4.51 -16.47 -6.75
CA LYS A 212 5.23 -17.68 -7.16
C LYS A 212 4.44 -18.95 -6.88
N GLN A 213 3.81 -19.04 -5.71
CA GLN A 213 3.07 -20.22 -5.29
C GLN A 213 1.74 -20.37 -6.03
N GLU A 214 1.05 -19.26 -6.31
CA GLU A 214 -0.36 -19.31 -6.70
C GLU A 214 -0.65 -18.89 -8.13
N ALA A 215 0.20 -18.07 -8.76
CA ALA A 215 -0.01 -17.59 -10.13
C ALA A 215 0.91 -18.29 -11.13
N VAL A 216 2.20 -18.46 -10.82
CA VAL A 216 3.22 -18.88 -11.79
C VAL A 216 2.92 -20.24 -12.43
N GLU A 217 2.40 -21.20 -11.66
CA GLU A 217 2.03 -22.53 -12.19
C GLU A 217 0.76 -22.51 -13.05
N LYS A 218 -0.05 -21.46 -12.96
CA LYS A 218 -1.28 -21.28 -13.74
C LYS A 218 -1.03 -20.50 -15.04
N LEU A 219 0.14 -19.87 -15.17
CA LEU A 219 0.51 -19.10 -16.36
C LEU A 219 0.88 -20.02 -17.53
N ASN A 220 0.48 -19.61 -18.73
CA ASN A 220 1.05 -20.14 -19.96
C ASN A 220 2.43 -19.50 -20.17
N ARG A 221 3.49 -20.21 -19.79
CA ARG A 221 4.87 -19.69 -19.77
C ARG A 221 5.60 -19.97 -21.09
N ALA A 222 6.39 -19.02 -21.55
CA ALA A 222 7.42 -19.26 -22.56
C ALA A 222 8.56 -20.11 -21.98
N ASP A 223 9.31 -20.79 -22.85
CA ASP A 223 10.42 -21.69 -22.43
C ASP A 223 11.50 -20.96 -21.62
N ASP A 224 11.67 -19.68 -21.87
CA ASP A 224 12.66 -18.80 -21.23
C ASP A 224 12.00 -17.78 -20.28
N PHE A 225 10.84 -18.15 -19.72
CA PHE A 225 10.14 -17.36 -18.73
C PHE A 225 11.04 -16.98 -17.54
N LYS A 226 11.00 -15.71 -17.13
CA LYS A 226 11.69 -15.20 -15.94
C LYS A 226 10.75 -14.41 -15.04
N ILE A 227 11.02 -14.48 -13.74
CA ILE A 227 10.45 -13.59 -12.73
C ILE A 227 11.55 -12.60 -12.34
N ILE A 228 11.24 -11.31 -12.41
CA ILE A 228 12.17 -10.23 -12.09
C ILE A 228 11.51 -9.39 -11.01
N CYS A 229 12.18 -9.23 -9.88
CA CYS A 229 11.70 -8.43 -8.75
C CYS A 229 12.73 -7.34 -8.50
N VAL A 230 12.35 -6.07 -8.62
CA VAL A 230 13.30 -4.97 -8.59
C VAL A 230 12.64 -3.68 -8.09
N GLU A 231 13.42 -2.87 -7.38
CA GLU A 231 13.05 -1.50 -7.09
C GLU A 231 13.17 -0.67 -8.37
N TYR A 232 12.22 0.22 -8.65
CA TYR A 232 12.33 1.13 -9.78
C TYR A 232 12.61 2.56 -9.30
N ASP A 233 13.21 3.39 -10.17
CA ASP A 233 13.56 4.79 -9.90
C ASP A 233 12.48 5.76 -10.39
#